data_AF-A0A7K7DS06-F1
#
_entry.id   AF-A0A7K7DS06-F1
#
_cell.length_a   1.000
_cell.length_b   1.000
_cell.length_c   1.000
_cell.angle_alpha   90.00
_cell.angle_beta   90.00
_cell.angle_gamma   90.00
#
_symmetry.space_group_name_H-M   'P 1'
#
loop_
_entity.id
_entity.type
_entity.pdbx_description
1 polymer ?
#
loop_
_entity_poly.entity_id
_entity_poly.type
_entity_poly.pdbx_seq_one_letter_code
_entity_poly.pdbx_strand_id
1 'polypeptide(L)'
;MVCVCNATYCDTLDPLVLPAPGYYVKYESSKAGKRLERSEGKFQHKLCAPDVVLRLDTTQRFQRVKGFGGSITDAAAINILSLPERAQDHLLRSYFSEEGLEYNLIRLPMASCDFSLHAYTYDDVPYDYELTHFALRDEDTKLKASGGREQGGVEASAMSKRPLSLYASPWTSPTWLKTSESYVGKGTLKGQAGDKYHKTWANYFVRFLDEYAKHNVTFWAVTAENEPTAGLINNYPFQCLGFTAEQQRDFIARDLGPALANSSHHHVQLIILDDNRLHLPHWARVVLEDEQAARYVHGIGIHWYLDFIGPIQDTVLPTHELFPDYFILATEACIGAHFWERDVILGCWERGNQYSHSILTNLNHFVAGWTDWNLALDLEG
;
A
#
# COMPACT_ATOMS: atom_id res chain seq x y z
N MET A 1 10.57 21.25 -12.20
CA MET A 1 9.29 21.78 -12.71
C MET A 1 8.18 20.79 -12.41
N VAL A 2 6.98 21.29 -12.11
CA VAL A 2 5.76 20.50 -11.90
C VAL A 2 4.76 20.79 -13.03
N CYS A 3 3.83 19.86 -13.29
CA CYS A 3 2.63 20.16 -14.07
C CYS A 3 1.62 20.85 -13.15
N VAL A 4 1.08 22.00 -13.56
CA VAL A 4 0.13 22.76 -12.73
C VAL A 4 -1.28 22.45 -13.20
N CYS A 5 -2.09 21.92 -12.29
CA CYS A 5 -3.52 21.69 -12.50
C CYS A 5 -4.36 22.63 -11.63
N ASN A 6 -5.59 22.90 -12.06
CA ASN A 6 -6.59 23.67 -11.34
C ASN A 6 -8.00 23.22 -11.76
N ALA A 7 -9.04 23.93 -11.28
CA ALA A 7 -10.43 23.58 -11.56
C ALA A 7 -10.89 23.68 -13.03
N THR A 8 -10.07 24.22 -13.93
CA THR A 8 -10.39 24.36 -15.36
C THR A 8 -9.37 23.69 -16.28
N TYR A 9 -8.28 23.15 -15.73
CA TYR A 9 -7.20 22.57 -16.53
C TYR A 9 -6.41 21.55 -15.73
N CYS A 10 -6.14 20.40 -16.33
CA CYS A 10 -5.08 19.48 -15.92
C CYS A 10 -4.57 18.74 -17.16
N ASP A 11 -3.29 18.39 -17.19
CA ASP A 11 -2.74 17.56 -18.26
C ASP A 11 -3.34 16.15 -18.23
N THR A 12 -3.60 15.60 -19.42
CA THR A 12 -4.19 14.28 -19.62
C THR A 12 -3.40 13.52 -20.68
N LEU A 13 -3.55 12.20 -20.68
CA LEU A 13 -3.02 11.30 -21.68
C LEU A 13 -4.12 10.86 -22.63
N ASP A 14 -3.79 10.73 -23.91
CA ASP A 14 -4.66 10.03 -24.84
C ASP A 14 -4.74 8.54 -24.46
N PRO A 15 -5.93 7.90 -24.54
CA PRO A 15 -6.08 6.49 -24.28
C PRO A 15 -5.10 5.64 -25.10
N LEU A 16 -4.54 4.59 -24.49
CA LEU A 16 -3.56 3.74 -25.15
C LEU A 16 -4.18 2.98 -26.32
N VAL A 17 -3.78 3.33 -27.55
CA VAL A 17 -4.14 2.60 -28.77
C VAL A 17 -2.95 1.76 -29.23
N LEU A 18 -3.17 0.45 -29.38
CA LEU A 18 -2.15 -0.47 -29.90
C LEU A 18 -1.77 -0.08 -31.34
N PRO A 19 -0.47 0.06 -31.65
CA PRO A 19 -0.03 0.40 -33.00
C PRO A 19 -0.20 -0.81 -33.94
N ALA A 20 -0.20 -0.55 -35.25
CA ALA A 20 -0.24 -1.61 -36.25
C ALA A 20 0.97 -2.55 -36.13
N PRO A 21 0.85 -3.84 -36.51
CA PRO A 21 1.97 -4.78 -36.50
C PRO A 21 3.22 -4.23 -37.20
N GLY A 22 4.37 -4.32 -36.54
CA GLY A 22 5.64 -3.75 -37.02
C GLY A 22 5.97 -2.35 -36.52
N TYR A 23 5.09 -1.73 -35.73
CA TYR A 23 5.29 -0.43 -35.09
C TYR A 23 5.31 -0.55 -33.56
N TYR A 24 5.86 0.46 -32.89
CA TYR A 24 5.84 0.60 -31.44
C TYR A 24 5.48 2.04 -31.04
N VAL A 25 4.90 2.19 -29.85
CA VAL A 25 4.65 3.48 -29.20
C VAL A 25 5.72 3.69 -28.13
N LYS A 26 6.23 4.91 -28.00
CA LYS A 26 7.18 5.34 -26.98
C LYS A 26 6.59 6.53 -26.22
N TYR A 27 6.61 6.45 -24.89
CA TYR A 27 6.30 7.56 -24.00
C TYR A 27 7.60 8.06 -23.36
N GLU A 28 7.82 9.37 -23.37
CA GLU A 28 9.08 9.97 -22.91
C GLU A 28 8.83 11.06 -21.87
N SER A 29 9.48 10.92 -20.71
CA SER A 29 9.59 11.98 -19.70
C SER A 29 11.05 12.37 -19.55
N SER A 30 11.34 13.67 -19.37
CA SER A 30 12.72 14.15 -19.24
C SER A 30 12.87 15.30 -18.24
N LYS A 31 14.07 15.42 -17.67
CA LYS A 31 14.46 16.54 -16.80
C LYS A 31 14.32 17.89 -17.52
N ALA A 32 14.49 17.90 -18.84
CA ALA A 32 14.32 19.07 -19.69
C ALA A 32 12.86 19.52 -19.86
N GLY A 33 11.88 18.66 -19.52
CA GLY A 33 10.48 19.07 -19.39
C GLY A 33 9.46 18.21 -20.12
N LYS A 34 9.86 17.14 -20.82
CA LYS A 34 8.90 16.19 -21.40
C LYS A 34 8.13 15.47 -20.31
N ARG A 35 6.85 15.23 -20.51
CA ARG A 35 5.94 14.55 -19.58
C ARG A 35 5.09 13.56 -20.34
N LEU A 36 5.46 12.28 -20.28
CA LEU A 36 4.84 11.17 -21.01
C LEU A 36 4.53 11.53 -22.48
N GLU A 37 5.48 12.20 -23.14
CA GLU A 37 5.30 12.64 -24.51
C GLU A 37 5.25 11.40 -25.42
N ARG A 38 4.13 11.23 -26.12
CA ARG A 38 3.89 10.10 -27.01
C ARG A 38 4.59 10.31 -28.36
N SER A 39 5.25 9.26 -28.83
CA SER A 39 5.83 9.16 -30.18
C SER A 39 5.73 7.72 -30.70
N GLU A 40 5.92 7.53 -32.00
CA GLU A 40 5.85 6.21 -32.64
C GLU A 40 7.14 5.91 -33.40
N GLY A 41 7.47 4.63 -33.51
CA GLY A 41 8.57 4.15 -34.34
C GLY A 41 8.25 2.81 -35.00
N LYS A 42 9.18 2.35 -35.84
CA LYS A 42 9.02 1.13 -36.63
C LYS A 42 10.14 0.13 -36.30
N PHE A 43 9.78 -1.14 -36.15
CA PHE A 43 10.76 -2.21 -35.99
C PHE A 43 11.58 -2.38 -37.28
N GLN A 44 12.89 -2.56 -37.12
CA GLN A 44 13.81 -2.80 -38.22
C GLN A 44 14.15 -4.30 -38.30
N HIS A 45 14.27 -4.84 -39.51
CA HIS A 45 14.65 -6.24 -39.73
C HIS A 45 16.15 -6.51 -39.55
N LYS A 46 16.99 -5.47 -39.61
CA LYS A 46 18.44 -5.56 -39.43
C LYS A 46 18.89 -4.46 -38.48
N LEU A 47 19.67 -4.84 -37.47
CA LEU A 47 20.34 -3.91 -36.57
C LEU A 47 21.63 -3.43 -37.25
N CYS A 48 21.81 -2.12 -37.38
CA CYS A 48 23.06 -1.52 -37.85
C CYS A 48 23.85 -0.96 -36.65
N ALA A 49 24.94 -1.65 -36.30
CA ALA A 49 25.95 -1.21 -35.32
C ALA A 49 25.40 -0.59 -34.01
N PRO A 50 24.57 -1.30 -33.23
CA PRO A 50 24.12 -0.79 -31.94
C PRO A 50 25.23 -0.87 -30.88
N ASP A 51 25.38 0.17 -30.06
CA ASP A 51 26.28 0.17 -28.89
C ASP A 51 25.75 -0.73 -27.76
N VAL A 52 24.42 -0.77 -27.57
CA VAL A 52 23.73 -1.57 -26.55
C VAL A 52 22.53 -2.28 -27.17
N VAL A 53 22.37 -3.57 -26.86
CA VAL A 53 21.24 -4.39 -27.32
C VAL A 53 20.58 -5.08 -26.14
N LEU A 54 19.31 -4.73 -25.89
CA LEU A 54 18.45 -5.46 -24.95
C LEU A 54 17.59 -6.46 -25.74
N ARG A 55 17.67 -7.75 -25.39
CA ARG A 55 16.92 -8.83 -26.05
C ARG A 55 15.84 -9.35 -25.11
N LEU A 56 14.60 -9.34 -25.58
CA LEU A 56 13.46 -9.93 -24.87
C LEU A 56 13.38 -11.42 -25.17
N ASP A 57 13.48 -12.25 -24.13
CA ASP A 57 13.17 -13.68 -24.20
C ASP A 57 11.74 -13.92 -23.71
N THR A 58 10.83 -14.22 -24.63
CA THR A 58 9.41 -14.45 -24.32
C THR A 58 9.13 -15.84 -23.75
N THR A 59 10.14 -16.72 -23.71
CA THR A 59 10.01 -18.08 -23.14
C THR A 59 10.23 -18.09 -21.62
N GLN A 60 10.98 -17.11 -21.10
CA GLN A 60 11.18 -16.92 -19.66
C GLN A 60 10.03 -16.12 -19.08
N ARG A 61 9.39 -16.66 -18.03
CA ARG A 61 8.27 -16.03 -17.34
C ARG A 61 8.61 -15.90 -15.86
N PHE A 62 8.14 -14.82 -15.26
CA PHE A 62 8.36 -14.47 -13.86
C PHE A 62 7.01 -14.25 -13.16
N GLN A 63 6.97 -13.36 -12.17
CA GLN A 63 5.76 -13.03 -11.42
C GLN A 63 4.67 -12.41 -12.28
N ARG A 64 3.43 -12.53 -11.82
CA ARG A 64 2.31 -11.75 -12.35
C ARG A 64 2.24 -10.42 -11.60
N VAL A 65 2.11 -9.32 -12.34
CA VAL A 65 1.96 -7.99 -11.73
C VAL A 65 0.52 -7.81 -11.26
N LYS A 66 0.35 -7.60 -9.96
CA LYS A 66 -0.90 -7.26 -9.29
C LYS A 66 -1.33 -5.83 -9.62
N GLY A 67 -0.41 -4.88 -9.57
CA GLY A 67 -0.74 -3.48 -9.88
C GLY A 67 0.18 -2.43 -9.29
N PHE A 68 -0.26 -1.18 -9.45
CA PHE A 68 0.39 0.03 -8.94
C PHE A 68 -0.67 0.94 -8.32
N GLY A 69 -0.27 1.70 -7.31
CA GLY A 69 -1.22 2.41 -6.48
C GLY A 69 -0.64 3.46 -5.55
N GLY A 70 -1.50 3.95 -4.67
CA GLY A 70 -1.15 4.79 -3.54
C GLY A 70 -2.08 4.56 -2.35
N SER A 71 -1.88 5.33 -1.30
CA SER A 71 -2.63 5.25 -0.04
C SER A 71 -3.60 6.41 0.12
N ILE A 72 -4.85 6.10 0.50
CA ILE A 72 -5.85 7.10 0.90
C ILE A 72 -5.80 7.23 2.44
N THR A 73 -4.87 8.04 2.93
CA THR A 73 -4.78 8.43 4.34
C THR A 73 -5.78 9.52 4.69
N ASP A 74 -5.93 9.84 5.99
CA ASP A 74 -6.72 11.01 6.42
C ASP A 74 -6.17 12.28 5.76
N ALA A 75 -4.85 12.49 5.80
CA ALA A 75 -4.21 13.64 5.17
C ALA A 75 -4.47 13.71 3.66
N ALA A 76 -4.37 12.59 2.94
CA ALA A 76 -4.65 12.57 1.50
C ALA A 76 -6.11 12.94 1.20
N ALA A 77 -7.06 12.36 1.94
CA ALA A 77 -8.48 12.64 1.75
C ALA A 77 -8.82 14.10 2.10
N ILE A 78 -8.28 14.65 3.19
CA ILE A 78 -8.44 16.06 3.59
C ILE A 78 -7.92 16.99 2.50
N ASN A 79 -6.71 16.74 2.00
CA ASN A 79 -6.09 17.58 0.97
C ASN A 79 -6.88 17.55 -0.33
N ILE A 80 -7.31 16.37 -0.78
CA ILE A 80 -8.14 16.24 -1.99
C ILE A 80 -9.45 16.99 -1.79
N LEU A 81 -10.19 16.75 -0.70
CA LEU A 81 -11.49 17.36 -0.44
C LEU A 81 -11.41 18.88 -0.17
N SER A 82 -10.23 19.42 0.15
CA SER A 82 -10.01 20.87 0.27
C SER A 82 -10.03 21.60 -1.08
N LEU A 83 -9.86 20.89 -2.19
CA LEU A 83 -9.89 21.47 -3.54
C LEU A 83 -11.33 21.77 -3.98
N PRO A 84 -11.54 22.71 -4.93
CA PRO A 84 -12.83 22.82 -5.61
C PRO A 84 -13.19 21.51 -6.33
N GLU A 85 -14.47 21.13 -6.35
CA GLU A 85 -14.98 19.86 -6.90
C GLU A 85 -14.37 19.46 -8.26
N ARG A 86 -14.26 20.41 -9.21
CA ARG A 86 -13.63 20.12 -10.53
C ARG A 86 -12.14 19.82 -10.46
N ALA A 87 -11.42 20.43 -9.52
CA ALA A 87 -10.01 20.12 -9.31
C ALA A 87 -9.85 18.77 -8.59
N GLN A 88 -10.80 18.37 -7.73
CA GLN A 88 -10.86 17.02 -7.16
C GLN A 88 -11.01 15.99 -8.28
N ASP A 89 -11.97 16.18 -9.19
CA ASP A 89 -12.18 15.32 -10.35
C ASP A 89 -10.93 15.21 -11.23
N HIS A 90 -10.29 16.34 -11.57
CA HIS A 90 -9.03 16.31 -12.31
C HIS A 90 -7.94 15.51 -11.60
N LEU A 91 -7.77 15.69 -10.28
CA LEU A 91 -6.78 14.95 -9.50
C LEU A 91 -7.06 13.44 -9.49
N LEU A 92 -8.30 13.04 -9.21
CA LEU A 92 -8.70 11.63 -9.18
C LEU A 92 -8.59 10.99 -10.57
N ARG A 93 -8.97 11.71 -11.63
CA ARG A 93 -8.81 11.24 -13.03
C ARG A 93 -7.34 11.03 -13.40
N SER A 94 -6.44 11.90 -12.94
CA SER A 94 -5.00 11.75 -13.17
C SER A 94 -4.45 10.44 -12.60
N TYR A 95 -4.97 9.97 -11.46
CA TYR A 95 -4.56 8.68 -10.90
C TYR A 95 -5.32 7.49 -11.50
N PHE A 96 -6.65 7.55 -11.58
CA PHE A 96 -7.47 6.35 -11.75
C PHE A 96 -8.06 6.16 -13.15
N SER A 97 -8.19 7.22 -13.95
CA SER A 97 -8.82 7.14 -15.27
C SER A 97 -7.87 6.66 -16.36
N GLU A 98 -8.42 6.26 -17.52
CA GLU A 98 -7.64 5.94 -18.73
C GLU A 98 -6.92 7.13 -19.35
N GLU A 99 -7.36 8.35 -19.02
CA GLU A 99 -6.70 9.59 -19.42
C GLU A 99 -5.58 9.98 -18.43
N GLY A 100 -5.33 9.13 -17.43
CA GLY A 100 -4.32 9.29 -16.39
C GLY A 100 -3.41 8.06 -16.27
N LEU A 101 -3.04 7.70 -15.04
CA LEU A 101 -2.07 6.64 -14.74
C LEU A 101 -2.70 5.25 -14.55
N GLU A 102 -4.02 5.15 -14.58
CA GLU A 102 -4.78 3.89 -14.39
C GLU A 102 -4.37 3.08 -13.15
N TYR A 103 -4.16 3.76 -12.00
CA TYR A 103 -3.92 3.11 -10.71
C TYR A 103 -5.02 2.09 -10.40
N ASN A 104 -4.60 0.92 -9.88
CA ASN A 104 -5.50 -0.20 -9.60
C ASN A 104 -5.25 -0.85 -8.23
N LEU A 105 -4.28 -0.36 -7.47
CA LEU A 105 -4.10 -0.70 -6.06
C LEU A 105 -4.38 0.53 -5.19
N ILE A 106 -5.08 0.31 -4.09
CA ILE A 106 -5.33 1.36 -3.09
C ILE A 106 -5.08 0.78 -1.71
N ARG A 107 -4.19 1.42 -0.96
CA ARG A 107 -3.97 1.11 0.46
C ARG A 107 -4.84 2.02 1.32
N LEU A 108 -5.44 1.45 2.37
CA LEU A 108 -6.34 2.19 3.25
C LEU A 108 -5.98 1.94 4.72
N PRO A 109 -5.67 3.00 5.50
CA PRO A 109 -5.45 2.86 6.93
C PRO A 109 -6.68 2.42 7.70
N MET A 110 -6.54 1.36 8.50
CA MET A 110 -7.54 0.99 9.50
C MET A 110 -7.41 1.94 10.69
N ALA A 111 -8.28 2.96 10.71
CA ALA A 111 -8.30 4.11 11.61
C ALA A 111 -7.14 5.09 11.37
N SER A 112 -6.58 5.66 12.45
CA SER A 112 -5.56 6.71 12.38
C SER A 112 -4.13 6.17 12.17
N CYS A 113 -3.33 6.99 11.51
CA CYS A 113 -1.88 6.85 11.36
C CYS A 113 -1.17 8.18 11.68
N ASP A 114 0.12 8.25 11.40
CA ASP A 114 0.95 9.47 11.44
C ASP A 114 0.41 10.57 10.51
N PHE A 115 -0.13 10.20 9.35
CA PHE A 115 -0.83 11.11 8.42
C PHE A 115 -2.31 11.31 8.78
N SER A 116 -2.60 11.46 10.08
CA SER A 116 -3.93 11.77 10.62
C SER A 116 -3.85 12.96 11.57
N LEU A 117 -4.90 13.78 11.64
CA LEU A 117 -4.90 15.00 12.47
C LEU A 117 -4.92 14.71 13.97
N HIS A 118 -5.36 13.51 14.36
CA HIS A 118 -5.35 13.03 15.75
C HIS A 118 -5.33 11.50 15.79
N ALA A 119 -4.96 10.94 16.95
CA ALA A 119 -4.98 9.50 17.17
C ALA A 119 -6.38 9.02 17.60
N TYR A 120 -6.90 8.02 16.90
CA TYR A 120 -8.16 7.32 17.20
C TYR A 120 -8.11 5.87 16.72
N THR A 121 -8.97 5.02 17.30
CA THR A 121 -9.36 3.73 16.71
C THR A 121 -10.86 3.68 16.49
N TYR A 122 -11.35 2.55 15.98
CA TYR A 122 -12.79 2.30 15.85
C TYR A 122 -13.44 1.86 17.16
N ASP A 123 -12.67 1.49 18.19
CA ASP A 123 -13.22 0.98 19.45
C ASP A 123 -12.43 1.45 20.69
N ASP A 124 -12.47 2.75 20.95
CA ASP A 124 -11.74 3.39 22.06
C ASP A 124 -12.45 3.26 23.42
N VAL A 125 -13.60 2.57 23.49
CA VAL A 125 -14.28 2.31 24.77
C VAL A 125 -13.54 1.19 25.51
N PRO A 126 -13.01 1.43 26.73
CA PRO A 126 -12.19 0.44 27.41
C PRO A 126 -12.90 -0.88 27.69
N TYR A 127 -12.19 -1.99 27.45
CA TYR A 127 -12.62 -3.36 27.77
C TYR A 127 -13.84 -3.86 26.98
N ASP A 128 -14.12 -3.29 25.81
CA ASP A 128 -15.19 -3.73 24.92
C ASP A 128 -14.77 -4.95 24.08
N TYR A 129 -14.57 -6.09 24.74
CA TYR A 129 -14.12 -7.33 24.09
C TYR A 129 -15.10 -7.86 23.02
N GLU A 130 -16.36 -7.44 23.07
CA GLU A 130 -17.41 -7.82 22.12
C GLU A 130 -17.57 -6.80 20.97
N LEU A 131 -16.74 -5.73 20.95
CA LEU A 131 -16.72 -4.68 19.92
C LEU A 131 -18.09 -4.02 19.71
N THR A 132 -18.85 -3.82 20.79
CA THR A 132 -20.21 -3.27 20.75
C THR A 132 -20.25 -1.77 20.42
N HIS A 133 -19.17 -1.04 20.73
CA HIS A 133 -18.97 0.38 20.45
C HIS A 133 -18.10 0.60 19.21
N PHE A 134 -17.73 -0.47 18.49
CA PHE A 134 -17.00 -0.34 17.23
C PHE A 134 -17.80 0.52 16.25
N ALA A 135 -17.20 1.62 15.81
CA ALA A 135 -17.75 2.50 14.80
C ALA A 135 -16.66 3.10 13.93
N LEU A 136 -16.90 3.09 12.61
CA LEU A 136 -16.16 3.92 11.67
C LEU A 136 -16.28 5.40 12.07
N ARG A 137 -15.23 6.18 11.84
CA ARG A 137 -15.22 7.61 12.18
C ARG A 137 -15.67 8.46 11.00
N ASP A 138 -15.73 9.77 11.23
CA ASP A 138 -16.05 10.73 10.17
C ASP A 138 -14.97 10.71 9.07
N GLU A 139 -13.73 10.47 9.46
CA GLU A 139 -12.59 10.26 8.58
C GLU A 139 -12.84 9.12 7.59
N ASP A 140 -13.43 8.02 8.03
CA ASP A 140 -13.83 6.94 7.15
C ASP A 140 -15.07 7.31 6.36
N THR A 141 -16.18 7.61 7.03
CA THR A 141 -17.49 7.68 6.37
C THR A 141 -17.67 8.91 5.46
N LYS A 142 -16.93 10.00 5.74
CA LYS A 142 -17.01 11.26 4.99
C LYS A 142 -15.78 11.50 4.12
N LEU A 143 -14.60 11.00 4.48
CA LEU A 143 -13.36 11.29 3.74
C LEU A 143 -12.88 10.10 2.90
N LYS A 144 -12.75 8.90 3.49
CA LYS A 144 -12.17 7.71 2.80
C LYS A 144 -13.19 6.85 2.05
N ALA A 145 -14.37 6.64 2.65
CA ALA A 145 -15.37 5.67 2.24
C ALA A 145 -16.56 6.28 1.51
N SER A 146 -16.67 7.61 1.37
CA SER A 146 -17.76 8.28 0.66
C SER A 146 -17.82 7.84 -0.82
N GLY A 147 -18.66 6.92 -1.28
CA GLY A 147 -19.71 6.13 -0.65
C GLY A 147 -21.10 6.69 -0.92
N GLY A 148 -21.27 7.99 -0.69
CA GLY A 148 -22.42 8.76 -1.15
C GLY A 148 -22.14 9.29 -2.55
N ARG A 149 -23.20 9.65 -3.29
CA ARG A 149 -23.14 10.25 -4.65
C ARG A 149 -22.37 11.60 -4.75
N GLU A 150 -21.62 11.99 -3.74
CA GLU A 150 -20.93 13.27 -3.64
C GLU A 150 -19.54 13.07 -2.96
N GLN A 151 -18.49 12.78 -3.75
CA GLN A 151 -17.08 13.12 -3.42
C GLN A 151 -16.23 12.08 -2.65
N GLY A 152 -15.60 11.13 -3.34
CA GLY A 152 -14.45 10.39 -2.76
C GLY A 152 -14.18 8.96 -3.30
N GLY A 153 -14.52 7.94 -2.51
CA GLY A 153 -14.18 6.54 -2.78
C GLY A 153 -14.99 5.86 -3.90
N VAL A 154 -16.25 6.27 -4.12
CA VAL A 154 -17.07 5.78 -5.26
C VAL A 154 -16.60 6.41 -6.58
N GLU A 155 -16.01 7.59 -6.53
CA GLU A 155 -15.52 8.30 -7.72
C GLU A 155 -14.29 7.63 -8.32
N ALA A 156 -13.28 7.26 -7.52
CA ALA A 156 -12.11 6.56 -8.03
C ALA A 156 -12.49 5.25 -8.75
N SER A 157 -13.40 4.46 -8.15
CA SER A 157 -13.89 3.21 -8.73
C SER A 157 -14.77 3.43 -9.96
N ALA A 158 -15.56 4.52 -9.98
CA ALA A 158 -16.35 4.90 -11.16
C ALA A 158 -15.50 5.46 -12.31
N MET A 159 -14.34 6.06 -12.01
CA MET A 159 -13.39 6.59 -13.00
C MET A 159 -12.48 5.52 -13.60
N SER A 160 -12.21 4.45 -12.85
CA SER A 160 -11.33 3.38 -13.31
C SER A 160 -12.05 2.38 -14.19
N LYS A 161 -11.48 2.08 -15.36
CA LYS A 161 -11.91 0.93 -16.17
C LYS A 161 -11.35 -0.39 -15.66
N ARG A 162 -10.30 -0.36 -14.85
CA ARG A 162 -9.69 -1.55 -14.25
C ARG A 162 -10.32 -1.80 -12.88
N PRO A 163 -10.59 -3.06 -12.49
CA PRO A 163 -11.02 -3.35 -11.13
C PRO A 163 -9.98 -2.85 -10.11
N LEU A 164 -10.40 -1.97 -9.22
CA LEU A 164 -9.57 -1.51 -8.11
C LEU A 164 -9.45 -2.62 -7.05
N SER A 165 -8.23 -2.86 -6.59
CA SER A 165 -7.95 -3.78 -5.48
C SER A 165 -7.56 -2.97 -4.26
N LEU A 166 -8.42 -2.97 -3.25
CA LEU A 166 -8.17 -2.30 -1.99
C LEU A 166 -7.47 -3.26 -1.03
N TYR A 167 -6.51 -2.76 -0.27
CA TYR A 167 -5.99 -3.48 0.89
C TYR A 167 -5.85 -2.57 2.09
N ALA A 168 -6.03 -3.13 3.28
CA ALA A 168 -6.00 -2.36 4.51
C ALA A 168 -4.89 -2.80 5.46
N SER A 169 -4.34 -1.84 6.19
CA SER A 169 -3.31 -2.08 7.20
C SER A 169 -3.70 -1.32 8.47
N PRO A 170 -3.64 -1.92 9.68
CA PRO A 170 -3.74 -1.17 10.93
C PRO A 170 -2.36 -0.71 11.40
N TRP A 171 -2.31 0.44 12.07
CA TRP A 171 -1.09 0.94 12.74
C TRP A 171 -1.13 0.71 14.25
N THR A 172 -2.31 0.62 14.84
CA THR A 172 -2.45 0.39 16.28
C THR A 172 -3.81 -0.22 16.59
N SER A 173 -3.83 -1.09 17.59
CA SER A 173 -5.08 -1.49 18.23
C SER A 173 -5.61 -0.39 19.17
N PRO A 174 -6.87 -0.50 19.62
CA PRO A 174 -7.34 0.23 20.81
C PRO A 174 -6.34 0.14 21.96
N THR A 175 -6.13 1.26 22.66
CA THR A 175 -5.07 1.36 23.68
C THR A 175 -5.28 0.38 24.84
N TRP A 176 -6.52 0.07 25.20
CA TRP A 176 -6.85 -0.87 26.27
C TRP A 176 -6.45 -2.33 25.97
N LEU A 177 -6.21 -2.67 24.68
CA LEU A 177 -5.64 -3.95 24.25
C LEU A 177 -4.10 -3.99 24.35
N LYS A 178 -3.42 -2.85 24.51
CA LYS A 178 -1.95 -2.72 24.42
C LYS A 178 -1.28 -2.72 25.78
N THR A 179 -0.11 -3.33 25.88
CA THR A 179 0.71 -3.34 27.10
C THR A 179 1.14 -1.94 27.55
N SER A 180 1.27 -1.01 26.62
CA SER A 180 1.62 0.40 26.88
C SER A 180 0.43 1.29 27.23
N GLU A 181 -0.80 0.84 26.97
CA GLU A 181 -2.03 1.65 27.07
C GLU A 181 -1.93 3.00 26.31
N SER A 182 -1.14 3.02 25.24
CA SER A 182 -0.83 4.20 24.44
C SER A 182 -0.88 3.86 22.95
N TYR A 183 -1.28 4.83 22.12
CA TYR A 183 -1.22 4.71 20.67
C TYR A 183 0.23 4.61 20.17
N VAL A 184 1.14 5.33 20.82
CA VAL A 184 2.55 5.48 20.43
C VAL A 184 3.48 4.76 21.40
N GLY A 185 4.74 4.63 21.00
CA GLY A 185 5.80 4.03 21.80
C GLY A 185 5.74 2.51 21.90
N LYS A 186 6.74 1.93 22.57
CA LYS A 186 6.88 0.48 22.69
C LYS A 186 5.67 -0.15 23.37
N GLY A 187 4.95 -1.01 22.65
CA GLY A 187 3.79 -1.72 23.17
C GLY A 187 3.31 -2.79 22.21
N THR A 188 2.97 -3.95 22.75
CA THR A 188 2.39 -5.10 22.03
C THR A 188 0.96 -5.34 22.52
N LEU A 189 0.23 -6.27 21.92
CA LEU A 189 -1.01 -6.75 22.53
C LEU A 189 -0.73 -7.33 23.92
N LYS A 190 -1.68 -7.14 24.85
CA LYS A 190 -1.67 -7.77 26.17
C LYS A 190 -1.84 -9.28 26.02
N GLY A 191 -1.24 -10.02 26.95
CA GLY A 191 -1.40 -11.48 27.04
C GLY A 191 -0.69 -12.22 25.91
N GLN A 192 -1.34 -13.24 25.34
CA GLN A 192 -0.74 -14.15 24.36
C GLN A 192 -1.74 -14.65 23.32
N ALA A 193 -1.26 -14.99 22.13
CA ALA A 193 -2.10 -15.51 21.04
C ALA A 193 -3.00 -16.68 21.48
N GLY A 194 -4.26 -16.62 21.10
CA GLY A 194 -5.36 -17.50 21.52
C GLY A 194 -6.21 -16.96 22.68
N ASP A 195 -5.78 -15.88 23.35
CA ASP A 195 -6.51 -15.27 24.46
C ASP A 195 -7.56 -14.23 24.02
N LYS A 196 -8.23 -13.62 25.00
CA LYS A 196 -9.28 -12.63 24.73
C LYS A 196 -8.76 -11.37 24.02
N TYR A 197 -7.53 -10.93 24.28
CA TYR A 197 -7.01 -9.70 23.69
C TYR A 197 -6.71 -9.91 22.20
N HIS A 198 -6.06 -11.03 21.87
CA HIS A 198 -5.73 -11.37 20.49
C HIS A 198 -6.97 -11.74 19.68
N LYS A 199 -7.92 -12.47 20.27
CA LYS A 199 -9.23 -12.73 19.62
C LYS A 199 -10.02 -11.46 19.36
N THR A 200 -10.03 -10.53 20.31
CA THR A 200 -10.68 -9.22 20.11
C THR A 200 -10.03 -8.46 18.96
N TRP A 201 -8.69 -8.45 18.91
CA TRP A 201 -7.98 -7.81 17.81
C TRP A 201 -8.27 -8.48 16.46
N ALA A 202 -8.29 -9.81 16.38
CA ALA A 202 -8.69 -10.53 15.17
C ALA A 202 -10.14 -10.20 14.74
N ASN A 203 -11.07 -10.13 15.70
CA ASN A 203 -12.46 -9.75 15.44
C ASN A 203 -12.59 -8.28 15.00
N TYR A 204 -11.67 -7.40 15.42
CA TYR A 204 -11.62 -6.01 14.97
C TYR A 204 -11.38 -5.92 13.46
N PHE A 205 -10.53 -6.79 12.88
CA PHE A 205 -10.36 -6.88 11.42
C PHE A 205 -11.66 -7.31 10.74
N VAL A 206 -12.32 -8.36 11.25
CA VAL A 206 -13.59 -8.84 10.68
C VAL A 206 -14.65 -7.74 10.75
N ARG A 207 -14.73 -7.03 11.88
CA ARG A 207 -15.68 -5.93 12.07
C ARG A 207 -15.40 -4.75 11.15
N PHE A 208 -14.12 -4.40 10.93
CA PHE A 208 -13.72 -3.40 9.94
C PHE A 208 -14.23 -3.77 8.54
N LEU A 209 -13.99 -5.01 8.11
CA LEU A 209 -14.44 -5.51 6.80
C LEU A 209 -15.98 -5.53 6.70
N ASP A 210 -16.68 -5.90 7.77
CA ASP A 210 -18.14 -5.86 7.86
C ASP A 210 -18.68 -4.42 7.70
N GLU A 211 -18.10 -3.45 8.41
CA GLU A 211 -18.57 -2.06 8.35
C GLU A 211 -18.32 -1.46 6.96
N TYR A 212 -17.13 -1.64 6.36
CA TYR A 212 -16.86 -1.17 5.00
C TYR A 212 -17.73 -1.85 3.94
N ALA A 213 -18.05 -3.15 4.11
CA ALA A 213 -18.96 -3.85 3.22
C ALA A 213 -20.38 -3.25 3.21
N LYS A 214 -20.86 -2.66 4.33
CA LYS A 214 -22.14 -1.91 4.36
C LYS A 214 -22.11 -0.67 3.48
N HIS A 215 -20.92 -0.13 3.19
CA HIS A 215 -20.70 0.97 2.26
C HIS A 215 -20.36 0.50 0.83
N ASN A 216 -20.57 -0.79 0.52
CA ASN A 216 -20.23 -1.43 -0.76
C ASN A 216 -18.72 -1.36 -1.09
N VAL A 217 -17.87 -1.27 -0.08
CA VAL A 217 -16.42 -1.30 -0.24
C VAL A 217 -15.91 -2.67 0.21
N THR A 218 -15.25 -3.38 -0.70
CA THR A 218 -14.67 -4.71 -0.45
C THR A 218 -13.17 -4.68 -0.59
N PHE A 219 -12.47 -5.47 0.22
CA PHE A 219 -11.01 -5.54 0.21
C PHE A 219 -10.52 -6.78 -0.52
N TRP A 220 -9.44 -6.61 -1.27
CA TRP A 220 -8.65 -7.70 -1.83
C TRP A 220 -7.75 -8.33 -0.77
N ALA A 221 -7.13 -7.52 0.09
CA ALA A 221 -6.20 -8.00 1.10
C ALA A 221 -6.25 -7.18 2.40
N VAL A 222 -5.67 -7.72 3.47
CA VAL A 222 -5.27 -6.98 4.67
C VAL A 222 -3.83 -7.34 5.01
N THR A 223 -3.10 -6.42 5.64
CA THR A 223 -1.81 -6.73 6.24
C THR A 223 -1.98 -7.02 7.73
N ALA A 224 -1.13 -7.86 8.30
CA ALA A 224 -1.26 -8.29 9.68
C ALA A 224 -1.04 -7.14 10.69
N GLU A 225 -0.20 -6.18 10.34
CA GLU A 225 0.13 -4.97 11.09
C GLU A 225 1.03 -4.09 10.21
N ASN A 226 0.86 -2.78 10.19
CA ASN A 226 1.80 -1.84 9.59
C ASN A 226 3.06 -1.73 10.47
N GLU A 227 4.23 -1.99 9.90
CA GLU A 227 5.54 -1.87 10.57
C GLU A 227 5.55 -2.50 11.98
N PRO A 228 5.28 -3.81 12.13
CA PRO A 228 5.23 -4.47 13.43
C PRO A 228 6.50 -4.29 14.27
N THR A 229 7.64 -3.98 13.66
CA THR A 229 8.89 -3.72 14.40
C THR A 229 8.92 -2.36 15.07
N ALA A 230 8.17 -1.38 14.55
CA ALA A 230 8.06 -0.04 15.11
C ALA A 230 7.57 -0.05 16.56
N GLY A 231 6.56 -0.87 16.86
CA GLY A 231 6.01 -1.02 18.22
C GLY A 231 6.94 -1.74 19.20
N LEU A 232 8.12 -2.19 18.76
CA LEU A 232 9.18 -2.72 19.63
C LEU A 232 10.21 -1.64 20.02
N ILE A 233 10.17 -0.46 19.41
CA ILE A 233 11.09 0.65 19.62
C ILE A 233 10.58 1.55 20.75
N ASN A 234 11.46 1.84 21.72
CA ASN A 234 11.14 2.77 22.80
C ASN A 234 10.90 4.17 22.24
N ASN A 235 9.85 4.85 22.71
CA ASN A 235 9.49 6.21 22.30
C ASN A 235 9.27 6.37 20.78
N TYR A 236 8.81 5.33 20.09
CA TYR A 236 8.35 5.48 18.70
C TYR A 236 7.26 6.57 18.62
N PRO A 237 7.36 7.53 17.68
CA PRO A 237 6.69 8.83 17.83
C PRO A 237 5.20 8.84 17.44
N PHE A 238 4.71 7.84 16.72
CA PHE A 238 3.32 7.77 16.24
C PHE A 238 2.74 6.36 16.42
N GLN A 239 1.51 6.16 15.93
CA GLN A 239 0.72 4.94 16.08
C GLN A 239 1.52 3.71 15.64
N CYS A 240 1.68 2.74 16.54
CA CYS A 240 2.36 1.48 16.23
C CYS A 240 1.86 0.34 17.13
N LEU A 241 1.79 -0.90 16.65
CA LEU A 241 1.59 -2.09 17.48
C LEU A 241 2.70 -3.11 17.25
N GLY A 242 3.41 -3.44 18.33
CA GLY A 242 4.60 -4.26 18.27
C GLY A 242 4.28 -5.75 18.13
N PHE A 243 4.96 -6.40 17.19
CA PHE A 243 5.06 -7.85 17.11
C PHE A 243 6.50 -8.27 16.80
N THR A 244 7.01 -9.32 17.44
CA THR A 244 8.10 -10.12 16.86
C THR A 244 7.56 -11.03 15.76
N ALA A 245 8.44 -11.61 14.95
CA ALA A 245 8.04 -12.57 13.92
C ALA A 245 7.27 -13.78 14.52
N GLU A 246 7.67 -14.26 15.71
CA GLU A 246 6.98 -15.34 16.42
C GLU A 246 5.62 -14.90 16.95
N GLN A 247 5.49 -13.67 17.45
CA GLN A 247 4.21 -13.13 17.89
C GLN A 247 3.25 -12.96 16.70
N GLN A 248 3.73 -12.47 15.56
CA GLN A 248 2.93 -12.37 14.34
C GLN A 248 2.51 -13.76 13.85
N ARG A 249 3.43 -14.73 13.82
CA ARG A 249 3.12 -16.15 13.50
C ARG A 249 2.01 -16.70 14.39
N ASP A 250 2.16 -16.59 15.70
CA ASP A 250 1.22 -17.18 16.66
C ASP A 250 -0.15 -16.48 16.59
N PHE A 251 -0.18 -15.15 16.44
CA PHE A 251 -1.41 -14.38 16.23
C PHE A 251 -2.15 -14.81 14.96
N ILE A 252 -1.43 -15.00 13.85
CA ILE A 252 -2.01 -15.48 12.60
C ILE A 252 -2.57 -16.89 12.75
N ALA A 253 -1.77 -17.82 13.31
CA ALA A 253 -2.14 -19.22 13.44
C ALA A 253 -3.36 -19.43 14.36
N ARG A 254 -3.44 -18.67 15.47
CA ARG A 254 -4.42 -18.91 16.53
C ARG A 254 -5.64 -18.00 16.49
N ASP A 255 -5.51 -16.80 15.94
CA ASP A 255 -6.53 -15.75 16.06
C ASP A 255 -6.93 -15.18 14.69
N LEU A 256 -6.05 -14.44 14.01
CA LEU A 256 -6.40 -13.69 12.80
C LEU A 256 -6.79 -14.59 11.63
N GLY A 257 -5.99 -15.63 11.35
CA GLY A 257 -6.27 -16.58 10.28
C GLY A 257 -7.62 -17.29 10.45
N PRO A 258 -7.87 -17.94 11.61
CA PRO A 258 -9.17 -18.54 11.91
C PRO A 258 -10.35 -17.56 11.89
N ALA A 259 -10.18 -16.33 12.39
CA ALA A 259 -11.24 -15.32 12.40
C ALA A 259 -11.64 -14.90 10.98
N LEU A 260 -10.66 -14.63 10.11
CA LEU A 260 -10.91 -14.30 8.71
C LEU A 260 -11.55 -15.49 7.98
N ALA A 261 -11.00 -16.70 8.12
CA ALA A 261 -11.49 -17.90 7.46
C ALA A 261 -12.93 -18.28 7.86
N ASN A 262 -13.34 -18.01 9.10
CA ASN A 262 -14.69 -18.28 9.58
C ASN A 262 -15.69 -17.15 9.31
N SER A 263 -15.25 -16.02 8.77
CA SER A 263 -16.09 -14.87 8.44
C SER A 263 -16.63 -14.93 7.00
N SER A 264 -17.55 -14.01 6.67
CA SER A 264 -17.96 -13.76 5.27
C SER A 264 -16.81 -13.26 4.38
N HIS A 265 -15.68 -12.86 4.96
CA HIS A 265 -14.52 -12.27 4.28
C HIS A 265 -13.35 -13.25 4.07
N HIS A 266 -13.59 -14.55 4.16
CA HIS A 266 -12.58 -15.62 4.00
C HIS A 266 -11.80 -15.60 2.67
N HIS A 267 -12.25 -14.83 1.68
CA HIS A 267 -11.56 -14.64 0.39
C HIS A 267 -10.50 -13.53 0.43
N VAL A 268 -10.53 -12.66 1.45
CA VAL A 268 -9.57 -11.58 1.65
C VAL A 268 -8.19 -12.18 1.93
N GLN A 269 -7.20 -11.75 1.16
CA GLN A 269 -5.83 -12.22 1.27
C GLN A 269 -5.17 -11.63 2.52
N LEU A 270 -4.32 -12.41 3.20
CA LEU A 270 -3.54 -11.94 4.34
C LEU A 270 -2.07 -11.78 3.96
N ILE A 271 -1.55 -10.58 4.20
CA ILE A 271 -0.17 -10.19 3.92
C ILE A 271 0.59 -10.05 5.25
N ILE A 272 1.75 -10.70 5.36
CA ILE A 272 2.62 -10.63 6.55
C ILE A 272 3.72 -9.59 6.38
N LEU A 273 4.48 -9.36 7.45
CA LEU A 273 5.54 -8.35 7.54
C LEU A 273 5.01 -6.92 7.44
N ASP A 274 4.73 -6.39 6.24
CA ASP A 274 4.34 -4.99 5.98
C ASP A 274 5.30 -3.99 6.67
N ASP A 275 6.59 -4.23 6.48
CA ASP A 275 7.71 -3.49 7.07
C ASP A 275 8.90 -3.52 6.12
N ASN A 276 9.99 -2.85 6.48
CA ASN A 276 11.23 -2.79 5.73
C ASN A 276 11.76 -4.17 5.35
N ARG A 277 12.16 -4.32 4.08
CA ARG A 277 12.65 -5.61 3.55
C ARG A 277 13.91 -6.14 4.26
N LEU A 278 14.58 -5.35 5.09
CA LEU A 278 15.74 -5.79 5.89
C LEU A 278 15.39 -6.93 6.87
N HIS A 279 14.11 -7.08 7.22
CA HIS A 279 13.63 -8.19 8.05
C HIS A 279 13.51 -9.51 7.29
N LEU A 280 13.66 -9.48 5.96
CA LEU A 280 13.70 -10.67 5.12
C LEU A 280 15.12 -11.20 4.94
N PRO A 281 15.31 -12.54 4.82
CA PRO A 281 14.28 -13.57 4.77
C PRO A 281 13.82 -14.09 6.15
N HIS A 282 14.39 -13.59 7.25
CA HIS A 282 14.15 -14.14 8.59
C HIS A 282 12.68 -14.16 8.99
N TRP A 283 11.97 -13.03 8.82
CA TRP A 283 10.56 -12.92 9.19
C TRP A 283 9.68 -13.92 8.42
N ALA A 284 9.94 -14.06 7.12
CA ALA A 284 9.25 -15.03 6.27
C ALA A 284 9.50 -16.46 6.74
N ARG A 285 10.74 -16.82 7.11
CA ARG A 285 11.03 -18.16 7.66
C ARG A 285 10.24 -18.45 8.93
N VAL A 286 10.28 -17.53 9.90
CA VAL A 286 9.61 -17.74 11.19
C VAL A 286 8.10 -17.95 11.01
N VAL A 287 7.46 -17.19 10.12
CA VAL A 287 6.01 -17.27 9.91
C VAL A 287 5.61 -18.41 8.97
N LEU A 288 6.33 -18.61 7.86
CA LEU A 288 5.93 -19.52 6.77
C LEU A 288 6.43 -20.96 6.96
N GLU A 289 7.44 -21.20 7.80
CA GLU A 289 7.85 -22.58 8.16
C GLU A 289 6.87 -23.23 9.16
N ASP A 290 5.98 -22.46 9.79
CA ASP A 290 4.88 -22.98 10.61
C ASP A 290 3.60 -23.17 9.78
N GLU A 291 3.25 -24.43 9.50
CA GLU A 291 2.07 -24.80 8.71
C GLU A 291 0.73 -24.31 9.29
N GLN A 292 0.65 -24.01 10.60
CA GLN A 292 -0.55 -23.46 11.22
C GLN A 292 -0.76 -21.99 10.85
N ALA A 293 0.33 -21.23 10.68
CA ALA A 293 0.28 -19.84 10.21
C ALA A 293 0.24 -19.78 8.68
N ALA A 294 1.16 -20.51 8.02
CA ALA A 294 1.40 -20.43 6.58
C ALA A 294 0.14 -20.66 5.73
N ARG A 295 -0.76 -21.56 6.16
CA ARG A 295 -2.02 -21.84 5.45
C ARG A 295 -2.96 -20.64 5.30
N TYR A 296 -2.81 -19.61 6.14
CA TYR A 296 -3.62 -18.40 6.11
C TYR A 296 -2.91 -17.25 5.39
N VAL A 297 -1.59 -17.35 5.20
CA VAL A 297 -0.79 -16.31 4.58
C VAL A 297 -0.81 -16.46 3.07
N HIS A 298 -0.92 -15.34 2.36
CA HIS A 298 -0.97 -15.30 0.91
C HIS A 298 0.21 -14.54 0.30
N GLY A 299 0.78 -13.58 1.03
CA GLY A 299 1.91 -12.81 0.56
C GLY A 299 2.66 -12.08 1.66
N ILE A 300 3.71 -11.37 1.25
CA ILE A 300 4.66 -10.66 2.10
C ILE A 300 4.70 -9.20 1.66
N GLY A 301 4.40 -8.28 2.58
CA GLY A 301 4.47 -6.84 2.37
C GLY A 301 5.87 -6.33 2.70
N ILE A 302 6.41 -5.44 1.85
CA ILE A 302 7.71 -4.80 2.08
C ILE A 302 7.65 -3.28 1.92
N HIS A 303 8.38 -2.58 2.79
CA HIS A 303 8.61 -1.13 2.73
C HIS A 303 10.06 -0.84 2.31
N TRP A 304 10.30 0.38 1.83
CA TRP A 304 11.57 0.75 1.19
C TRP A 304 12.52 1.64 2.03
N TYR A 305 12.10 2.09 3.22
CA TYR A 305 12.75 3.20 3.92
C TYR A 305 14.18 2.90 4.36
N LEU A 306 14.51 1.61 4.52
CA LEU A 306 15.84 1.15 4.87
C LEU A 306 16.58 0.49 3.69
N ASP A 307 16.16 0.72 2.45
CA ASP A 307 16.76 0.13 1.25
C ASP A 307 18.25 0.47 1.09
N PHE A 308 18.67 1.62 1.61
CA PHE A 308 20.07 2.05 1.59
C PHE A 308 20.99 1.21 2.48
N ILE A 309 20.44 0.38 3.38
CA ILE A 309 21.22 -0.44 4.33
C ILE A 309 21.71 -1.75 3.68
N GLY A 310 20.95 -2.34 2.78
CA GLY A 310 21.30 -3.64 2.20
C GLY A 310 20.70 -3.87 0.83
N PRO A 311 21.38 -4.59 -0.08
CA PRO A 311 20.90 -4.80 -1.44
C PRO A 311 19.68 -5.74 -1.47
N ILE A 312 18.82 -5.60 -2.47
CA ILE A 312 17.59 -6.43 -2.62
C ILE A 312 17.91 -7.92 -2.83
N GLN A 313 19.10 -8.21 -3.35
CA GLN A 313 19.62 -9.57 -3.58
C GLN A 313 19.87 -10.34 -2.27
N ASP A 314 20.03 -9.66 -1.14
CA ASP A 314 20.25 -10.30 0.15
C ASP A 314 18.97 -10.46 0.96
N THR A 315 17.86 -9.88 0.49
CA THR A 315 16.58 -9.86 1.22
C THR A 315 15.45 -10.52 0.43
N VAL A 316 14.98 -9.88 -0.65
CA VAL A 316 13.78 -10.29 -1.40
C VAL A 316 14.05 -11.54 -2.25
N LEU A 317 15.21 -11.60 -2.90
CA LEU A 317 15.55 -12.74 -3.76
C LEU A 317 15.63 -14.06 -2.96
N PRO A 318 16.37 -14.16 -1.84
CA PRO A 318 16.36 -15.35 -0.99
C PRO A 318 14.98 -15.69 -0.45
N THR A 319 14.14 -14.69 -0.14
CA THR A 319 12.76 -14.93 0.29
C THR A 319 11.94 -15.59 -0.80
N HIS A 320 12.02 -15.10 -2.04
CA HIS A 320 11.32 -15.70 -3.17
C HIS A 320 11.83 -17.12 -3.45
N GLU A 321 13.14 -17.37 -3.36
CA GLU A 321 13.71 -18.70 -3.56
C GLU A 321 13.26 -19.72 -2.50
N LEU A 322 13.08 -19.28 -1.25
CA LEU A 322 12.58 -20.12 -0.16
C LEU A 322 11.07 -20.34 -0.22
N PHE A 323 10.31 -19.32 -0.62
CA PHE A 323 8.85 -19.28 -0.54
C PHE A 323 8.24 -18.79 -1.88
N PRO A 324 8.46 -19.49 -3.00
CA PRO A 324 8.11 -19.00 -4.34
C PRO A 324 6.60 -18.89 -4.59
N ASP A 325 5.79 -19.61 -3.82
CA ASP A 325 4.33 -19.62 -3.94
C ASP A 325 3.64 -18.43 -3.26
N TYR A 326 4.38 -17.65 -2.45
CA TYR A 326 3.87 -16.47 -1.76
C TYR A 326 4.28 -15.21 -2.53
N PHE A 327 3.31 -14.37 -2.89
CA PHE A 327 3.63 -13.14 -3.60
C PHE A 327 4.33 -12.14 -2.68
N ILE A 328 5.22 -11.33 -3.24
CA ILE A 328 5.84 -10.20 -2.54
C ILE A 328 5.23 -8.92 -3.11
N LEU A 329 4.80 -8.00 -2.25
CA LEU A 329 4.21 -6.72 -2.64
C LEU A 329 4.95 -5.60 -1.93
N ALA A 330 5.41 -4.58 -2.68
CA ALA A 330 5.87 -3.35 -2.07
C ALA A 330 4.64 -2.53 -1.67
N THR A 331 4.31 -2.57 -0.38
CA THR A 331 3.04 -2.07 0.17
C THR A 331 3.08 -0.59 0.53
N GLU A 332 4.28 -0.02 0.65
CA GLU A 332 4.49 1.39 0.99
C GLU A 332 5.88 1.87 0.55
N ALA A 333 5.91 3.10 0.05
CA ALA A 333 7.14 3.83 -0.25
C ALA A 333 6.86 5.34 -0.28
N CYS A 334 7.75 6.12 0.35
CA CYS A 334 7.71 7.59 0.38
C CYS A 334 9.12 8.21 0.43
N ILE A 335 9.34 9.35 -0.24
CA ILE A 335 10.57 10.15 -0.11
C ILE A 335 10.28 11.39 0.74
N GLY A 336 11.25 11.80 1.56
CA GLY A 336 11.06 12.89 2.52
C GLY A 336 10.75 12.37 3.92
N ALA A 337 10.73 11.05 4.13
CA ALA A 337 10.43 10.44 5.42
C ALA A 337 11.59 10.56 6.43
N HIS A 338 12.81 10.80 5.97
CA HIS A 338 13.98 10.90 6.85
C HIS A 338 14.16 12.31 7.40
N PHE A 339 14.55 12.44 8.68
CA PHE A 339 14.72 13.74 9.36
C PHE A 339 15.73 14.70 8.71
N TRP A 340 16.62 14.19 7.84
CA TRP A 340 17.62 14.99 7.12
C TRP A 340 17.16 15.39 5.70
N GLU A 341 16.01 14.90 5.27
CA GLU A 341 15.40 15.27 4.00
C GLU A 341 14.42 16.44 4.22
N ARG A 342 14.13 17.18 3.15
CA ARG A 342 13.02 18.13 3.17
C ARG A 342 11.75 17.39 2.81
N ASP A 343 10.62 17.71 3.43
CA ASP A 343 9.38 16.96 3.20
C ASP A 343 8.93 17.11 1.74
N VAL A 344 8.67 18.35 1.29
CA VAL A 344 8.24 18.63 -0.09
C VAL A 344 9.30 19.40 -0.90
N ILE A 345 9.66 18.87 -2.08
CA ILE A 345 10.53 19.54 -3.06
C ILE A 345 9.85 19.54 -4.43
N LEU A 346 9.17 20.64 -4.76
CA LEU A 346 8.40 20.77 -6.00
C LEU A 346 9.25 20.53 -7.25
N GLY A 347 8.88 19.51 -8.02
CA GLY A 347 9.48 19.20 -9.31
C GLY A 347 10.91 18.67 -9.22
N CYS A 348 11.27 18.00 -8.13
CA CYS A 348 12.54 17.31 -7.95
C CYS A 348 12.64 16.08 -8.87
N TRP A 349 13.39 16.22 -9.97
CA TRP A 349 13.61 15.11 -10.92
C TRP A 349 14.27 13.89 -10.28
N GLU A 350 15.16 14.11 -9.31
CA GLU A 350 15.87 13.04 -8.63
C GLU A 350 14.94 12.14 -7.80
N ARG A 351 13.91 12.72 -7.17
CA ARG A 351 12.88 11.93 -6.49
C ARG A 351 12.10 11.05 -7.46
N GLY A 352 11.74 11.57 -8.63
CA GLY A 352 11.12 10.76 -9.69
C GLY A 352 12.02 9.62 -10.20
N ASN A 353 13.33 9.86 -10.31
CA ASN A 353 14.31 8.82 -10.63
C ASN A 353 14.36 7.73 -9.54
N GLN A 354 14.33 8.10 -8.26
CA GLN A 354 14.35 7.15 -7.14
C GLN A 354 13.11 6.24 -7.15
N TYR A 355 11.91 6.78 -7.37
CA TYR A 355 10.67 6.00 -7.54
C TYR A 355 10.81 4.99 -8.68
N SER A 356 11.13 5.45 -9.89
CA SER A 356 11.23 4.57 -11.06
C SER A 356 12.36 3.53 -10.93
N HIS A 357 13.49 3.90 -10.32
CA HIS A 357 14.58 2.97 -10.02
C HIS A 357 14.14 1.89 -9.03
N SER A 358 13.43 2.26 -7.96
CA SER A 358 12.90 1.31 -6.99
C SER A 358 11.86 0.38 -7.61
N ILE A 359 10.91 0.90 -8.40
CA ILE A 359 9.89 0.09 -9.10
C ILE A 359 10.56 -0.95 -10.01
N LEU A 360 11.52 -0.53 -10.85
CA LEU A 360 12.24 -1.44 -11.73
C LEU A 360 13.07 -2.47 -10.96
N THR A 361 13.69 -2.06 -9.85
CA THR A 361 14.44 -2.96 -8.98
C THR A 361 13.53 -4.02 -8.36
N ASN A 362 12.37 -3.62 -7.84
CA ASN A 362 11.36 -4.52 -7.28
C ASN A 362 10.83 -5.51 -8.34
N LEU A 363 10.44 -5.02 -9.52
CA LEU A 363 9.96 -5.86 -10.62
C LEU A 363 11.01 -6.86 -11.13
N ASN A 364 12.29 -6.48 -11.12
CA ASN A 364 13.39 -7.38 -11.49
C ASN A 364 13.71 -8.43 -10.41
N HIS A 365 13.09 -8.36 -9.22
CA HIS A 365 13.28 -9.28 -8.10
C HIS A 365 11.95 -9.82 -7.59
N PHE A 366 11.06 -10.25 -8.50
CA PHE A 366 9.83 -11.01 -8.21
C PHE A 366 8.72 -10.28 -7.45
N VAL A 367 8.90 -8.99 -7.14
CA VAL A 367 7.83 -8.21 -6.49
C VAL A 367 6.70 -7.97 -7.48
N ALA A 368 5.48 -8.26 -7.04
CA ALA A 368 4.28 -8.32 -7.87
C ALA A 368 3.55 -6.98 -7.99
N GLY A 369 3.91 -5.96 -7.22
CA GLY A 369 3.28 -4.65 -7.30
C GLY A 369 3.98 -3.63 -6.41
N TRP A 370 3.60 -2.37 -6.57
CA TRP A 370 4.25 -1.28 -5.87
C TRP A 370 3.25 -0.18 -5.54
N THR A 371 3.16 0.19 -4.28
CA THR A 371 2.21 1.18 -3.78
C THR A 371 2.95 2.36 -3.16
N ASP A 372 2.66 3.55 -3.67
CA ASP A 372 3.08 4.82 -3.09
C ASP A 372 2.41 5.05 -1.73
N TRP A 373 2.94 6.00 -0.97
CA TRP A 373 2.33 6.44 0.26
C TRP A 373 1.14 7.38 0.02
N ASN A 374 1.14 8.59 0.55
CA ASN A 374 0.01 9.51 0.40
C ASN A 374 -0.23 9.90 -1.07
N LEU A 375 -1.45 9.70 -1.58
CA LEU A 375 -1.83 10.15 -2.93
C LEU A 375 -1.68 11.68 -3.12
N ALA A 376 -1.89 12.45 -2.06
CA ALA A 376 -1.77 13.90 -2.05
C ALA A 376 -1.38 14.40 -0.65
N LEU A 377 -0.57 15.46 -0.62
CA LEU A 377 -0.19 16.22 0.57
C LEU A 377 -0.18 17.71 0.21
N ASP A 378 -0.09 18.57 1.22
CA ASP A 378 0.11 20.00 0.99
C ASP A 378 1.59 20.34 0.75
N LEU A 379 1.99 21.59 0.94
CA LEU A 379 3.37 22.05 0.73
C LEU A 379 4.27 21.87 1.96
N GLU A 380 3.70 21.56 3.12
CA GLU A 380 4.41 21.25 4.36
C GLU A 380 4.74 19.75 4.44
N GLY A 381 3.96 18.90 3.75
CA GLY A 381 4.17 17.46 3.67
C GLY A 381 3.14 16.73 4.49
#